data_AF-A0A7Y5C5C8-F1
#
_entry.id   AF-A0A7Y5C5C8-F1
#
_cell.length_a   1.000
_cell.length_b   1.000
_cell.length_c   1.000
_cell.angle_alpha   90.00
_cell.angle_beta   90.00
_cell.angle_gamma   90.00
#
_symmetry.space_group_name_H-M   'P 1'
#
loop_
_entity.id
_entity.type
_entity.pdbx_description
1 polymer ?
#
loop_
_entity_poly.entity_id
_entity_poly.type
_entity_poly.pdbx_seq_one_letter_code
_entity_poly.pdbx_strand_id
1 'polypeptide(L)'
;MSSSILRAALAAAIALVFAAPCFALHHLMQIETVVGSVNGDTEAQAIQLRMRSGTQNFLAGTKLKAYDATGANPITLFDFNSSVPNGSTGDRVLLTTAAFDALTTPNCEPDFTLTNRIPDSYFAAGRVTFEEDDGEILWSFAWGGSAYTGSTTGGLDNDSDGQFGPPHPEPLASSVKYPDAAAPFVCTLASSALSTANNADYVVDTDGGTVTNNAGESFAVDGGPKSITVTKPDSGSQIHTGTSFDIRWNFSGNINKKVRIDLFQGQNKIETIEKKAKYNKKFTWDVPSSLPAGSDYRIRVLDNKNGIGDKSDAFSIETN
;
A
#
# COMPACT_ATOMS: atom_id res chain seq x y z
N MET A 1 -63.90 60.31 38.05
CA MET A 1 -62.89 59.43 38.67
C MET A 1 -62.63 58.29 37.69
N SER A 2 -61.36 58.11 37.31
CA SER A 2 -60.67 56.96 36.67
C SER A 2 -61.52 55.74 36.26
N SER A 3 -61.39 55.09 35.10
CA SER A 3 -60.20 54.85 34.27
C SER A 3 -60.55 54.59 32.79
N SER A 4 -59.67 55.05 31.92
CA SER A 4 -59.53 54.72 30.51
C SER A 4 -58.71 53.44 30.35
N ILE A 5 -59.16 52.44 29.57
CA ILE A 5 -58.23 51.49 28.93
C ILE A 5 -58.64 51.24 27.47
N LEU A 6 -57.72 51.67 26.62
CA LEU A 6 -57.65 51.54 25.18
C LEU A 6 -56.81 50.28 24.84
N ARG A 7 -57.28 49.50 23.87
CA ARG A 7 -56.59 48.72 22.82
C ARG A 7 -55.14 48.22 23.01
N ALA A 8 -54.96 47.00 22.49
CA ALA A 8 -53.90 46.52 21.58
C ALA A 8 -53.01 45.39 22.13
N ALA A 9 -52.98 44.32 21.34
CA ALA A 9 -52.11 43.16 21.48
C ALA A 9 -50.64 43.52 21.20
N LEU A 10 -49.72 42.89 21.93
CA LEU A 10 -48.38 42.62 21.42
C LEU A 10 -47.89 41.27 21.96
N ALA A 11 -47.61 40.37 21.03
CA ALA A 11 -47.13 39.02 21.26
C ALA A 11 -45.72 39.04 21.85
N ALA A 12 -45.50 38.27 22.92
CA ALA A 12 -44.18 37.87 23.37
C ALA A 12 -44.05 36.36 23.20
N ALA A 13 -43.91 35.92 21.94
CA ALA A 13 -43.35 34.59 21.68
C ALA A 13 -41.84 34.71 21.88
N ILE A 14 -41.37 34.28 23.05
CA ILE A 14 -39.94 34.04 23.28
C ILE A 14 -39.57 32.85 22.40
N ALA A 15 -39.05 33.13 21.21
CA ALA A 15 -38.32 32.14 20.44
C ALA A 15 -37.03 31.84 21.21
N LEU A 16 -37.03 30.78 22.01
CA LEU A 16 -35.81 30.12 22.44
C LEU A 16 -35.18 29.56 21.16
N VAL A 17 -34.32 30.37 20.53
CA VAL A 17 -33.35 29.84 19.58
C VAL A 17 -32.44 28.96 20.42
N PHE A 18 -32.69 27.65 20.40
CA PHE A 18 -31.64 26.71 20.73
C PHE A 18 -30.53 26.99 19.72
N ALA A 19 -29.45 27.63 20.16
CA ALA A 19 -28.19 27.51 19.46
C ALA A 19 -27.91 26.00 19.43
N ALA A 20 -28.09 25.39 18.26
CA ALA A 20 -27.52 24.08 18.03
C ALA A 20 -26.03 24.19 18.35
N PRO A 21 -25.44 23.23 19.08
CA PRO A 21 -24.01 23.28 19.35
C PRO A 21 -23.29 23.47 18.01
N CYS A 22 -22.45 24.50 17.94
CA CYS A 22 -21.37 24.54 16.98
C CYS A 22 -20.52 23.31 17.30
N PHE A 23 -20.73 22.20 16.60
CA PHE A 23 -19.87 21.03 16.73
C PHE A 23 -18.49 21.50 16.32
N ALA A 24 -17.55 21.54 17.26
CA ALA A 24 -16.15 21.43 16.88
C ALA A 24 -16.02 20.10 16.13
N LEU A 25 -15.62 20.15 14.87
CA LEU A 25 -15.31 18.96 14.08
C LEU A 25 -13.94 18.48 14.57
N HIS A 26 -13.91 17.63 15.59
CA HIS A 26 -12.68 17.10 16.20
C HIS A 26 -11.88 16.13 15.29
N HIS A 27 -12.25 16.02 14.01
CA HIS A 27 -11.70 15.09 13.01
C HIS A 27 -11.20 13.76 13.62
N LEU A 28 -12.16 12.98 14.11
CA LEU A 28 -11.92 11.72 14.81
C LEU A 28 -11.50 10.63 13.81
N MET A 29 -10.19 10.54 13.54
CA MET A 29 -9.61 9.76 12.44
C MET A 29 -8.46 8.89 12.93
N GLN A 30 -8.23 7.77 12.26
CA GLN A 30 -7.04 6.94 12.38
C GLN A 30 -6.24 7.02 11.08
N ILE A 31 -4.91 7.01 11.18
CA ILE A 31 -4.09 6.49 10.09
C ILE A 31 -4.17 4.98 10.21
N GLU A 32 -4.94 4.32 9.33
CA GLU A 32 -5.15 2.88 9.41
C GLU A 32 -4.05 2.11 8.69
N THR A 33 -3.59 2.58 7.54
CA THR A 33 -2.58 1.87 6.75
C THR A 33 -1.55 2.84 6.19
N VAL A 34 -0.27 2.45 6.26
CA VAL A 34 0.84 3.15 5.61
C VAL A 34 1.65 2.16 4.80
N VAL A 35 1.73 2.38 3.49
CA VAL A 35 2.57 1.63 2.55
C VAL A 35 3.71 2.53 2.09
N GLY A 36 4.94 2.18 2.48
CA GLY A 36 6.15 2.90 2.03
C GLY A 36 6.69 2.41 0.68
N SER A 37 6.49 1.14 0.33
CA SER A 37 6.83 0.60 -0.98
C SER A 37 5.99 -0.62 -1.31
N VAL A 38 5.84 -0.92 -2.60
CA VAL A 38 5.28 -2.18 -3.06
C VAL A 38 6.37 -2.94 -3.81
N ASN A 39 6.73 -4.13 -3.29
CA ASN A 39 7.82 -4.95 -3.80
C ASN A 39 9.18 -4.22 -3.93
N GLY A 40 9.45 -3.19 -3.11
CA GLY A 40 10.67 -2.39 -3.18
C GLY A 40 10.65 -1.26 -4.22
N ASP A 41 9.52 -1.04 -4.89
CA ASP A 41 9.28 0.22 -5.59
C ASP A 41 8.83 1.30 -4.59
N THR A 42 9.74 2.22 -4.25
CA THR A 42 9.50 3.32 -3.28
C THR A 42 8.67 4.46 -3.88
N GLU A 43 8.41 4.43 -5.20
CA GLU A 43 7.45 5.32 -5.85
C GLU A 43 6.01 4.93 -5.52
N ALA A 44 5.75 3.65 -5.22
CA ALA A 44 4.44 3.11 -4.91
C ALA A 44 4.10 3.20 -3.42
N GLN A 45 3.50 4.33 -3.03
CA GLN A 45 3.07 4.61 -1.67
C GLN A 45 1.55 4.78 -1.56
N ALA A 46 1.01 4.44 -0.38
CA ALA A 46 -0.37 4.65 -0.01
C ALA A 46 -0.51 5.01 1.47
N ILE A 47 -1.48 5.85 1.79
CA ILE A 47 -1.94 6.13 3.15
C ILE A 47 -3.45 5.98 3.16
N GLN A 48 -3.97 5.18 4.08
CA GLN A 48 -5.40 5.01 4.29
C GLN A 48 -5.78 5.55 5.66
N LEU A 49 -6.76 6.43 5.67
CA LEU A 49 -7.40 6.91 6.89
C LEU A 49 -8.66 6.11 7.17
N ARG A 50 -9.06 6.05 8.45
CA ARG A 50 -10.31 5.44 8.88
C ARG A 50 -11.03 6.32 9.88
N MET A 51 -12.33 6.52 9.67
CA MET A 51 -13.16 7.33 10.55
C MET A 51 -13.46 6.60 11.85
N ARG A 52 -13.21 7.26 12.99
CA ARG A 52 -13.52 6.69 14.31
C ARG A 52 -14.95 6.89 14.74
N SER A 53 -15.57 7.95 14.22
CA SER A 53 -16.96 8.32 14.48
C SER A 53 -17.69 8.57 13.17
N GLY A 54 -19.01 8.70 13.24
CA GLY A 54 -19.80 9.21 12.13
C GLY A 54 -19.46 10.66 11.81
N THR A 55 -19.84 11.09 10.61
CA THR A 55 -19.73 12.44 10.05
C THR A 55 -18.32 13.02 10.00
N GLN A 56 -17.28 12.18 9.98
CA GLN A 56 -15.87 12.61 9.84
C GLN A 56 -15.41 12.70 8.37
N ASN A 57 -16.36 12.77 7.44
CA ASN A 57 -16.11 12.84 6.01
C ASN A 57 -15.77 14.25 5.51
N PHE A 58 -15.98 15.26 6.35
CA PHE A 58 -15.44 16.60 6.13
C PHE A 58 -13.97 16.59 6.49
N LEU A 59 -13.08 16.78 5.50
CA LEU A 59 -11.63 16.73 5.67
C LEU A 59 -10.96 18.08 5.38
N ALA A 60 -11.70 19.04 4.80
CA ALA A 60 -11.14 20.33 4.46
C ALA A 60 -10.57 21.04 5.70
N GLY A 61 -9.35 21.55 5.61
CA GLY A 61 -8.64 22.16 6.75
C GLY A 61 -7.78 21.17 7.56
N THR A 62 -7.56 19.97 7.03
CA THR A 62 -6.61 18.99 7.58
C THR A 62 -5.55 18.63 6.56
N LYS A 63 -4.44 18.05 7.01
CA LYS A 63 -3.31 17.67 6.17
C LYS A 63 -2.70 16.34 6.61
N LEU A 64 -2.01 15.70 5.67
CA LEU A 64 -1.04 14.65 5.95
C LEU A 64 0.38 15.18 5.78
N LYS A 65 1.25 14.94 6.76
CA LYS A 65 2.67 15.30 6.70
C LYS A 65 3.58 14.16 7.09
N ALA A 66 4.76 14.10 6.47
CA ALA A 66 5.86 13.23 6.84
C ALA A 66 6.99 14.03 7.51
N TYR A 67 7.69 13.40 8.45
CA TYR A 67 8.83 13.94 9.18
C TYR A 67 9.97 12.93 9.18
N ASP A 68 11.20 13.43 9.26
CA ASP A 68 12.39 12.59 9.32
C ASP A 68 12.59 11.89 10.68
N ALA A 69 13.69 11.16 10.82
CA ALA A 69 14.05 10.41 12.04
C ALA A 69 14.17 11.28 13.31
N THR A 70 14.33 12.59 13.17
CA THR A 70 14.39 13.54 14.30
C THR A 70 13.06 14.24 14.57
N GLY A 71 12.01 13.90 13.81
CA GLY A 71 10.74 14.61 13.81
C GLY A 71 10.83 16.00 13.18
N ALA A 72 11.87 16.26 12.39
CA ALA A 72 12.11 17.53 11.69
C ALA A 72 11.79 17.42 10.19
N ASN A 73 12.08 18.49 9.44
CA ASN A 73 11.95 18.57 7.99
C ASN A 73 10.59 18.10 7.45
N PRO A 74 9.49 18.76 7.84
CA PRO A 74 8.15 18.35 7.42
C PRO A 74 7.96 18.42 5.91
N ILE A 75 7.36 17.39 5.32
CA ILE A 75 6.87 17.35 3.95
C ILE A 75 5.35 17.21 3.99
N THR A 76 4.61 18.17 3.43
CA THR A 76 3.16 18.02 3.21
C THR A 76 2.94 16.98 2.13
N LEU A 77 2.40 15.82 2.52
CA LEU A 77 2.05 14.74 1.62
C LEU A 77 0.76 15.06 0.86
N PHE A 78 -0.22 15.59 1.59
CA PHE A 78 -1.51 15.98 1.04
C PHE A 78 -2.16 17.07 1.91
N ASP A 79 -2.83 18.04 1.27
CA ASP A 79 -3.60 19.10 1.94
C ASP A 79 -5.06 18.96 1.51
N PHE A 80 -5.95 18.64 2.45
CA PHE A 80 -7.35 18.37 2.13
C PHE A 80 -8.09 19.69 1.96
N ASN A 81 -8.63 19.90 0.76
CA ASN A 81 -9.46 21.05 0.40
C ASN A 81 -10.93 20.69 0.16
N SER A 82 -11.28 19.41 0.32
CA SER A 82 -12.58 18.85 0.00
C SER A 82 -12.92 17.66 0.91
N SER A 83 -14.17 17.23 0.85
CA SER A 83 -14.75 16.16 1.66
C SER A 83 -14.99 14.91 0.81
N VAL A 84 -15.07 13.74 1.46
CA VAL A 84 -15.49 12.49 0.82
C VAL A 84 -16.99 12.24 1.05
N PRO A 85 -17.67 11.44 0.21
CA PRO A 85 -19.12 11.27 0.29
C PRO A 85 -19.60 10.45 1.51
N ASN A 86 -18.90 9.37 1.87
CA ASN A 86 -19.31 8.45 2.93
C ASN A 86 -18.63 8.82 4.25
N GLY A 87 -19.43 8.86 5.32
CA GLY A 87 -19.02 9.37 6.63
C GLY A 87 -19.44 8.52 7.81
N SER A 88 -19.71 7.24 7.64
CA SER A 88 -20.03 6.32 8.73
C SER A 88 -18.78 5.97 9.54
N THR A 89 -18.95 5.60 10.81
CA THR A 89 -17.84 5.03 11.59
C THR A 89 -17.22 3.85 10.85
N GLY A 90 -15.90 3.89 10.67
CA GLY A 90 -15.14 2.86 9.98
C GLY A 90 -15.01 3.05 8.48
N ASP A 91 -15.70 4.03 7.87
CA ASP A 91 -15.47 4.42 6.48
C ASP A 91 -14.03 4.92 6.32
N ARG A 92 -13.49 4.75 5.11
CA ARG A 92 -12.08 4.98 4.80
C ARG A 92 -11.88 6.14 3.85
N VAL A 93 -10.66 6.64 3.82
CA VAL A 93 -10.18 7.59 2.83
C VAL A 93 -8.84 7.09 2.34
N LEU A 94 -8.75 6.75 1.06
CA LEU A 94 -7.57 6.17 0.46
C LEU A 94 -6.83 7.22 -0.37
N LEU A 95 -5.57 7.42 -0.02
CA LEU A 95 -4.64 8.27 -0.75
C LEU A 95 -3.50 7.44 -1.31
N THR A 96 -3.25 7.52 -2.61
CA THR A 96 -2.20 6.73 -3.27
C THR A 96 -1.37 7.59 -4.21
N THR A 97 -0.13 7.16 -4.42
CA THR A 97 0.68 7.64 -5.53
C THR A 97 0.24 6.97 -6.84
N ALA A 98 0.44 7.63 -7.98
CA ALA A 98 0.09 7.04 -9.29
C ALA A 98 0.83 5.71 -9.58
N ALA A 99 2.04 5.52 -9.04
CA ALA A 99 2.79 4.27 -9.18
C ALA A 99 2.16 3.11 -8.38
N PHE A 100 1.47 3.41 -7.28
CA PHE A 100 0.79 2.41 -6.47
C PHE A 100 -0.45 1.84 -7.17
N ASP A 101 -1.17 2.66 -7.95
CA ASP A 101 -2.47 2.28 -8.50
C ASP A 101 -2.43 1.03 -9.38
N ALA A 102 -1.36 0.89 -10.17
CA ALA A 102 -1.15 -0.27 -11.04
C ALA A 102 -0.59 -1.51 -10.32
N LEU A 103 -0.23 -1.40 -9.03
CA LEU A 103 0.34 -2.47 -8.22
C LEU A 103 -0.68 -3.13 -7.28
N THR A 104 -1.95 -2.93 -7.59
CA THR A 104 -3.08 -3.57 -6.90
C THR A 104 -3.91 -4.39 -7.87
N THR A 105 -4.71 -5.33 -7.34
CA THR A 105 -5.68 -6.10 -8.11
C THR A 105 -7.08 -6.00 -7.47
N PRO A 106 -8.09 -5.44 -8.17
CA PRO A 106 -7.98 -4.69 -9.43
C PRO A 106 -7.11 -3.43 -9.25
N ASN A 107 -6.78 -2.74 -10.35
CA ASN A 107 -6.07 -1.46 -10.26
C ASN A 107 -6.83 -0.51 -9.33
N CYS A 108 -6.08 0.24 -8.52
CA CYS A 108 -6.64 1.10 -7.49
C CYS A 108 -7.33 2.31 -8.09
N GLU A 109 -8.49 2.65 -7.53
CA GLU A 109 -9.15 3.94 -7.74
C GLU A 109 -9.18 4.66 -6.38
N PRO A 110 -8.18 5.49 -6.07
CA PRO A 110 -8.08 6.17 -4.78
C PRO A 110 -9.08 7.34 -4.66
N ASP A 111 -9.37 7.77 -3.44
CA ASP A 111 -10.14 8.99 -3.20
C ASP A 111 -9.32 10.24 -3.53
N PHE A 112 -8.01 10.19 -3.26
CA PHE A 112 -7.08 11.28 -3.55
C PHE A 112 -5.73 10.77 -4.05
N THR A 113 -5.07 11.55 -4.90
CA THR A 113 -3.69 11.26 -5.35
C THR A 113 -2.66 11.97 -4.47
N LEU A 114 -1.74 11.20 -3.89
CA LEU A 114 -0.53 11.69 -3.22
C LEU A 114 0.44 12.24 -4.27
N THR A 115 0.51 13.56 -4.38
CA THR A 115 1.47 14.24 -5.27
C THR A 115 2.86 14.35 -4.65
N ASN A 116 2.94 14.37 -3.32
CA ASN A 116 4.19 14.29 -2.56
C ASN A 116 4.26 12.96 -1.84
N ARG A 117 5.46 12.41 -1.76
CA ARG A 117 5.74 11.10 -1.16
C ARG A 117 6.47 11.26 0.16
N ILE A 118 6.37 10.23 1.01
CA ILE A 118 7.30 10.04 2.11
C ILE A 118 8.68 9.88 1.46
N PRO A 119 9.67 10.75 1.75
CA PRO A 119 11.00 10.61 1.18
C PRO A 119 11.68 9.30 1.60
N ASP A 120 12.40 8.65 0.67
CA ASP A 120 13.14 7.41 0.94
C ASP A 120 14.12 7.55 2.12
N SER A 121 14.66 8.75 2.35
CA SER A 121 15.53 9.05 3.49
C SER A 121 14.83 8.93 4.86
N TYR A 122 13.50 8.92 4.91
CA TYR A 122 12.72 8.82 6.15
C TYR A 122 12.32 7.37 6.47
N PHE A 123 12.65 6.40 5.60
CA PHE A 123 12.15 5.04 5.74
C PHE A 123 12.77 4.29 6.93
N ALA A 124 14.06 4.55 7.22
CA ALA A 124 14.74 3.92 8.35
C ALA A 124 14.11 4.31 9.70
N ALA A 125 13.68 5.56 9.84
CA ALA A 125 12.94 6.09 10.98
C ALA A 125 12.29 7.41 10.58
N GLY A 126 11.06 7.63 11.03
CA GLY A 126 10.28 8.80 10.65
C GLY A 126 8.86 8.75 11.24
N ARG A 127 8.03 9.71 10.84
CA ARG A 127 6.65 9.85 11.31
C ARG A 127 5.74 10.38 10.21
N VAL A 128 4.50 9.89 10.16
CA VAL A 128 3.38 10.52 9.45
C VAL A 128 2.36 11.03 10.47
N THR A 129 1.84 12.23 10.24
CA THR A 129 0.75 12.83 11.02
C THR A 129 -0.45 13.12 10.13
N PHE A 130 -1.64 13.02 10.73
CA PHE A 130 -2.85 13.67 10.28
C PHE A 130 -3.10 14.83 11.24
N GLU A 131 -3.11 16.06 10.73
CA GLU A 131 -3.12 17.29 11.53
C GLU A 131 -4.04 18.35 10.95
N GLU A 132 -4.53 19.27 11.79
CA GLU A 132 -5.28 20.45 11.36
C GLU A 132 -4.35 21.53 10.76
N ASP A 133 -4.94 22.48 10.04
CA ASP A 133 -4.22 23.59 9.42
C ASP A 133 -3.47 24.50 10.40
N ASP A 134 -3.94 24.56 11.65
CA ASP A 134 -3.29 25.31 12.73
C ASP A 134 -2.17 24.54 13.43
N GLY A 135 -1.97 23.27 13.06
CA GLY A 135 -0.90 22.40 13.53
C GLY A 135 -1.28 21.43 14.64
N GLU A 136 -2.54 21.36 15.08
CA GLU A 136 -2.97 20.31 16.01
C GLU A 136 -2.83 18.91 15.37
N ILE A 137 -2.00 18.04 15.97
CA ILE A 137 -1.83 16.66 15.51
C ILE A 137 -3.00 15.83 16.04
N LEU A 138 -3.87 15.41 15.12
CA LEU A 138 -5.05 14.62 15.42
C LEU A 138 -4.75 13.13 15.51
N TRP A 139 -3.84 12.61 14.67
CA TRP A 139 -3.33 11.23 14.74
C TRP A 139 -1.88 11.16 14.27
N SER A 140 -1.10 10.25 14.84
CA SER A 140 0.32 10.09 14.49
C SER A 140 0.73 8.63 14.42
N PHE A 141 1.57 8.31 13.43
CA PHE A 141 2.26 7.05 13.32
C PHE A 141 3.76 7.26 13.09
N ALA A 142 4.58 6.83 14.05
CA ALA A 142 6.05 6.85 14.00
C ALA A 142 6.63 5.43 13.94
N TRP A 143 7.75 5.27 13.24
CA TRP A 143 8.43 3.99 13.00
C TRP A 143 9.95 4.09 13.18
N GLY A 144 10.64 2.95 13.15
CA GLY A 144 12.10 2.86 13.33
C GLY A 144 12.55 2.77 14.80
N GLY A 145 11.62 2.54 15.73
CA GLY A 145 11.91 2.31 17.14
C GLY A 145 12.75 3.43 17.76
N SER A 146 13.85 3.06 18.40
CA SER A 146 14.76 4.02 19.06
C SER A 146 15.54 4.91 18.09
N ALA A 147 15.55 4.61 16.79
CA ALA A 147 16.15 5.49 15.79
C ALA A 147 15.28 6.72 15.50
N TYR A 148 13.97 6.66 15.78
CA TYR A 148 13.12 7.85 15.80
C TYR A 148 13.27 8.57 17.14
N THR A 149 13.67 9.83 17.09
CA THR A 149 13.95 10.68 18.26
C THR A 149 13.07 11.92 18.33
N GLY A 150 12.19 12.09 17.35
CA GLY A 150 11.22 13.20 17.31
C GLY A 150 10.12 13.05 18.36
N SER A 151 9.32 14.12 18.50
CA SER A 151 8.16 14.08 19.38
C SER A 151 7.12 13.05 18.89
N THR A 152 6.39 12.46 19.83
CA THR A 152 5.19 11.64 19.60
C THR A 152 3.93 12.25 20.21
N THR A 153 4.02 13.51 20.65
CA THR A 153 2.90 14.26 21.24
C THR A 153 1.87 14.65 20.18
N GLY A 154 0.59 14.70 20.54
CA GLY A 154 -0.50 15.30 19.77
C GLY A 154 -1.70 15.68 20.63
N GLY A 155 -2.86 15.88 20.00
CA GLY A 155 -4.13 16.22 20.65
C GLY A 155 -4.75 15.06 21.41
N LEU A 156 -5.77 15.36 22.22
CA LEU A 156 -6.40 14.41 23.15
C LEU A 156 -7.65 13.70 22.57
N ASP A 157 -8.13 14.13 21.41
CA ASP A 157 -9.40 13.63 20.87
C ASP A 157 -9.29 12.20 20.33
N ASN A 158 -8.10 11.83 19.85
CA ASN A 158 -7.83 10.50 19.33
C ASN A 158 -6.82 9.68 20.15
N ASP A 159 -6.29 10.25 21.22
CA ASP A 159 -5.36 9.60 22.13
C ASP A 159 -5.60 10.15 23.56
N SER A 160 -5.79 9.29 24.55
CA SER A 160 -6.26 9.73 25.88
C SER A 160 -5.26 10.58 26.67
N ASP A 161 -3.96 10.44 26.40
CA ASP A 161 -2.90 11.20 27.07
C ASP A 161 -2.08 12.07 26.12
N GLY A 162 -2.41 12.03 24.83
CA GLY A 162 -1.78 12.81 23.78
C GLY A 162 -0.43 12.25 23.37
N GLN A 163 -0.11 11.01 23.76
CA GLN A 163 1.19 10.38 23.51
C GLN A 163 1.05 9.14 22.62
N PHE A 164 1.09 9.35 21.31
CA PHE A 164 0.99 8.28 20.31
C PHE A 164 2.18 7.29 20.31
N GLY A 165 3.23 7.58 21.07
CA GLY A 165 4.44 6.76 21.16
C GLY A 165 4.34 5.64 22.20
N PRO A 166 5.36 4.77 22.31
CA PRO A 166 6.60 4.77 21.53
C PRO A 166 6.39 4.39 20.04
N PRO A 167 7.33 4.77 19.16
CA PRO A 167 7.31 4.39 17.74
C PRO A 167 7.28 2.87 17.54
N HIS A 168 6.69 2.42 16.45
CA HIS A 168 6.79 1.03 16.03
C HIS A 168 8.28 0.67 15.77
N PRO A 169 8.77 -0.50 16.24
CA PRO A 169 10.19 -0.84 16.18
C PRO A 169 10.74 -1.02 14.76
N GLU A 170 9.94 -1.57 13.85
CA GLU A 170 10.36 -1.82 12.47
C GLU A 170 10.41 -0.53 11.62
N PRO A 171 11.33 -0.42 10.65
CA PRO A 171 11.36 0.67 9.68
C PRO A 171 10.24 0.53 8.64
N LEU A 172 9.92 1.62 7.92
CA LEU A 172 9.16 1.50 6.67
C LEU A 172 9.96 0.67 5.67
N ALA A 173 9.38 -0.43 5.21
CA ALA A 173 10.06 -1.35 4.33
C ALA A 173 10.36 -0.70 2.96
N SER A 174 11.64 -0.45 2.68
CA SER A 174 12.18 -0.24 1.31
C SER A 174 12.81 -1.51 0.73
N SER A 175 13.08 -2.52 1.56
CA SER A 175 14.01 -3.62 1.24
C SER A 175 13.39 -5.02 1.20
N VAL A 176 12.06 -5.13 1.35
CA VAL A 176 11.35 -6.40 1.15
C VAL A 176 11.42 -6.76 -0.33
N LYS A 177 12.30 -7.71 -0.65
CA LYS A 177 12.59 -8.11 -2.03
C LYS A 177 11.40 -8.87 -2.60
N TYR A 178 10.96 -8.47 -3.81
CA TYR A 178 10.07 -9.25 -4.69
C TYR A 178 10.25 -10.77 -4.47
N PRO A 179 9.19 -11.57 -4.22
CA PRO A 179 7.78 -11.27 -4.42
C PRO A 179 7.04 -11.17 -3.08
N ASP A 180 7.77 -10.94 -1.98
CA ASP A 180 7.15 -10.65 -0.71
C ASP A 180 6.38 -9.36 -0.91
N ALA A 181 5.07 -9.42 -0.71
CA ALA A 181 4.14 -8.35 -1.05
C ALA A 181 4.55 -7.03 -0.38
N ALA A 182 3.82 -5.95 -0.65
CA ALA A 182 3.96 -4.76 0.18
C ALA A 182 3.94 -5.18 1.67
N ALA A 183 4.77 -4.53 2.48
CA ALA A 183 4.77 -4.72 3.92
C ALA A 183 4.12 -3.51 4.60
N PRO A 184 2.80 -3.27 4.41
CA PRO A 184 2.13 -2.16 5.06
C PRO A 184 2.22 -2.28 6.57
N PHE A 185 2.31 -1.13 7.23
CA PHE A 185 1.86 -1.03 8.59
C PHE A 185 0.35 -0.92 8.60
N VAL A 186 -0.31 -1.74 9.43
CA VAL A 186 -1.75 -1.77 9.58
C VAL A 186 -2.10 -1.57 11.05
N CYS A 187 -2.91 -0.56 11.33
CA CYS A 187 -3.51 -0.33 12.64
C CYS A 187 -4.52 -1.44 12.93
N THR A 188 -4.37 -2.10 14.08
CA THR A 188 -5.21 -3.22 14.51
C THR A 188 -6.34 -2.81 15.45
N LEU A 189 -6.38 -1.53 15.81
CA LEU A 189 -7.41 -0.98 16.67
C LEU A 189 -8.79 -1.06 16.00
N ALA A 190 -9.83 -1.23 16.82
CA ALA A 190 -11.20 -1.04 16.36
C ALA A 190 -11.38 0.40 15.87
N SER A 191 -12.28 0.63 14.90
CA SER A 191 -12.49 1.97 14.34
C SER A 191 -12.77 3.01 15.43
N SER A 192 -13.59 2.71 16.43
CA SER A 192 -13.91 3.68 17.50
C SER A 192 -12.83 3.84 18.58
N ALA A 193 -11.78 3.01 18.59
CA ALA A 193 -10.78 3.02 19.64
C ALA A 193 -9.84 4.23 19.52
N LEU A 194 -9.39 4.74 20.67
CA LEU A 194 -8.30 5.71 20.77
C LEU A 194 -6.95 5.02 20.51
N SER A 195 -5.98 5.79 20.04
CA SER A 195 -4.56 5.41 20.04
C SER A 195 -4.09 5.11 21.47
N THR A 196 -3.09 4.25 21.57
CA THR A 196 -2.35 4.03 22.83
C THR A 196 -0.85 4.17 22.64
N ALA A 197 -0.28 3.47 21.66
CA ALA A 197 1.14 3.49 21.37
C ALA A 197 1.38 2.81 20.02
N ASN A 198 2.14 3.44 19.12
CA ASN A 198 2.34 2.91 17.77
C ASN A 198 2.96 1.50 17.72
N ASN A 199 3.78 1.12 18.70
CA ASN A 199 4.33 -0.24 18.77
C ASN A 199 3.30 -1.33 19.14
N ALA A 200 2.17 -0.96 19.74
CA ALA A 200 1.09 -1.87 20.10
C ALA A 200 -0.06 -1.78 19.09
N ASP A 201 -0.34 -0.58 18.58
CA ASP A 201 -1.48 -0.31 17.72
C ASP A 201 -1.27 -0.86 16.30
N TYR A 202 -0.02 -0.92 15.81
CA TYR A 202 0.31 -1.33 14.44
C TYR A 202 1.05 -2.65 14.37
N VAL A 203 0.80 -3.38 13.28
CA VAL A 203 1.57 -4.56 12.87
C VAL A 203 2.08 -4.38 11.44
N VAL A 204 3.15 -5.10 11.10
CA VAL A 204 3.57 -5.27 9.70
C VAL A 204 2.78 -6.41 9.09
N ASP A 205 1.98 -6.12 8.07
CA ASP A 205 1.32 -7.15 7.27
C ASP A 205 2.27 -7.59 6.16
N THR A 206 2.74 -8.84 6.21
CA THR A 206 3.70 -9.38 5.22
C THR A 206 3.04 -10.21 4.12
N ASP A 207 1.72 -10.43 4.21
CA ASP A 207 0.97 -11.27 3.26
C ASP A 207 0.38 -10.46 2.09
N GLY A 208 0.59 -9.15 2.07
CA GLY A 208 0.03 -8.24 1.09
C GLY A 208 -1.36 -7.80 1.54
N GLY A 209 -1.41 -6.62 2.15
CA GLY A 209 -2.64 -6.07 2.69
C GLY A 209 -3.68 -5.73 1.62
N THR A 210 -4.84 -5.30 2.07
CA THR A 210 -5.90 -4.74 1.23
C THR A 210 -6.12 -3.29 1.63
N VAL A 211 -6.22 -2.41 0.65
CA VAL A 211 -6.67 -1.03 0.85
C VAL A 211 -8.10 -0.88 0.34
N THR A 212 -8.82 0.12 0.82
CA THR A 212 -10.23 0.35 0.50
C THR A 212 -10.50 1.85 0.43
N ASN A 213 -11.08 2.30 -0.69
CA ASN A 213 -11.47 3.70 -0.87
C ASN A 213 -12.76 4.03 -0.11
N ASN A 214 -13.16 5.31 -0.14
CA ASN A 214 -14.36 5.77 0.55
C ASN A 214 -15.65 5.17 -0.03
N ALA A 215 -15.65 4.82 -1.31
CA ALA A 215 -16.77 4.11 -1.96
C ALA A 215 -16.93 2.65 -1.47
N GLY A 216 -15.97 2.12 -0.70
CA GLY A 216 -16.00 0.77 -0.16
C GLY A 216 -15.43 -0.29 -1.10
N GLU A 217 -14.77 0.11 -2.18
CA GLU A 217 -14.09 -0.80 -3.10
C GLU A 217 -12.75 -1.22 -2.52
N SER A 218 -12.43 -2.51 -2.62
CA SER A 218 -11.22 -3.09 -2.06
C SER A 218 -10.20 -3.46 -3.13
N PHE A 219 -8.94 -3.13 -2.87
CA PHE A 219 -7.81 -3.35 -3.78
C PHE A 219 -6.72 -4.15 -3.06
N ALA A 220 -6.44 -5.36 -3.55
CA ALA A 220 -5.39 -6.20 -2.97
C ALA A 220 -4.01 -5.64 -3.36
N VAL A 221 -3.13 -5.39 -2.40
CA VAL A 221 -1.78 -4.87 -2.65
C VAL A 221 -0.84 -6.02 -3.00
N ASP A 222 -1.04 -6.58 -4.18
CA ASP A 222 -0.38 -7.82 -4.63
C ASP A 222 0.68 -7.61 -5.72
N GLY A 223 1.12 -6.36 -5.92
CA GLY A 223 2.09 -6.00 -6.94
C GLY A 223 1.51 -5.88 -8.35
N GLY A 224 0.18 -5.92 -8.47
CA GLY A 224 -0.56 -5.74 -9.70
C GLY A 224 -0.63 -7.00 -10.55
N PRO A 225 -1.02 -6.86 -11.84
CA PRO A 225 -1.21 -7.97 -12.74
C PRO A 225 0.03 -8.86 -12.84
N LYS A 226 -0.19 -10.15 -12.63
CA LYS A 226 0.88 -11.15 -12.57
C LYS A 226 1.23 -11.62 -13.98
N SER A 227 2.53 -11.62 -14.29
CA SER A 227 3.02 -12.12 -15.57
C SER A 227 4.37 -12.81 -15.40
N ILE A 228 4.69 -13.70 -16.32
CA ILE A 228 6.05 -14.22 -16.55
C ILE A 228 6.33 -14.03 -18.04
N THR A 229 7.55 -13.66 -18.40
CA THR A 229 7.99 -13.55 -19.79
C THR A 229 9.38 -14.13 -19.94
N VAL A 230 9.54 -15.19 -20.75
CA VAL A 230 10.83 -15.82 -20.98
C VAL A 230 11.65 -14.95 -21.93
N THR A 231 12.82 -14.50 -21.48
CA THR A 231 13.70 -13.59 -22.24
C THR A 231 14.91 -14.29 -22.83
N LYS A 232 15.34 -15.42 -22.26
CA LYS A 232 16.28 -16.35 -22.88
C LYS A 232 15.89 -17.80 -22.57
N PRO A 233 15.97 -18.73 -23.53
CA PRO A 233 16.36 -18.50 -24.93
C PRO A 233 15.33 -17.65 -25.70
N ASP A 234 15.75 -17.12 -26.84
CA ASP A 234 14.95 -16.33 -27.77
C ASP A 234 15.17 -16.82 -29.21
N SER A 235 14.54 -16.17 -30.19
CA SER A 235 14.59 -16.55 -31.61
C SER A 235 15.99 -16.63 -32.23
N GLY A 236 16.99 -15.96 -31.64
CA GLY A 236 18.39 -15.99 -32.09
C GLY A 236 19.29 -16.92 -31.27
N SER A 237 18.74 -17.63 -30.29
CA SER A 237 19.54 -18.50 -29.41
C SER A 237 19.93 -19.80 -30.12
N GLN A 238 21.23 -20.08 -30.19
CA GLN A 238 21.80 -21.36 -30.61
C GLN A 238 22.49 -22.00 -29.40
N ILE A 239 21.93 -23.11 -28.90
CA ILE A 239 22.41 -23.79 -27.70
C ILE A 239 23.13 -25.08 -28.11
N HIS A 240 24.27 -25.38 -27.51
CA HIS A 240 25.02 -26.60 -27.80
C HIS A 240 24.83 -27.65 -26.70
N THR A 241 24.64 -28.91 -27.07
CA THR A 241 24.51 -29.99 -26.09
C THR A 241 25.79 -30.17 -25.28
N GLY A 242 25.67 -30.66 -24.03
CA GLY A 242 26.81 -30.81 -23.12
C GLY A 242 27.41 -29.50 -22.59
N THR A 243 26.75 -28.37 -22.83
CA THR A 243 27.13 -27.06 -22.27
C THR A 243 26.14 -26.59 -21.21
N SER A 244 26.47 -25.53 -20.47
CA SER A 244 25.52 -24.86 -19.57
C SER A 244 24.94 -23.62 -20.24
N PHE A 245 23.63 -23.42 -20.10
CA PHE A 245 22.90 -22.28 -20.64
C PHE A 245 22.06 -21.59 -19.57
N ASP A 246 22.09 -20.25 -19.55
CA ASP A 246 21.24 -19.47 -18.64
C ASP A 246 19.85 -19.22 -19.25
N ILE A 247 18.85 -19.93 -18.74
CA ILE A 247 17.44 -19.61 -18.95
C ILE A 247 17.13 -18.35 -18.14
N ARG A 248 16.55 -17.33 -18.80
CA ARG A 248 16.20 -16.05 -18.16
C ARG A 248 14.76 -15.68 -18.43
N TRP A 249 14.13 -15.03 -17.46
CA TRP A 249 12.76 -14.53 -17.58
C TRP A 249 12.58 -13.26 -16.75
N ASN A 250 11.59 -12.46 -17.11
CA ASN A 250 11.03 -11.39 -16.30
C ASN A 250 9.69 -11.85 -15.71
N PHE A 251 9.23 -11.15 -14.67
CA PHE A 251 7.90 -11.35 -14.10
C PHE A 251 7.41 -10.05 -13.46
N SER A 252 6.09 -9.91 -13.33
CA SER A 252 5.40 -8.83 -12.62
C SER A 252 4.39 -9.40 -11.61
N GLY A 253 3.96 -8.58 -10.65
CA GLY A 253 3.06 -8.99 -9.58
C GLY A 253 3.65 -10.01 -8.62
N ASN A 254 2.85 -10.38 -7.61
CA ASN A 254 3.21 -11.42 -6.65
C ASN A 254 3.01 -12.82 -7.27
N ILE A 255 4.08 -13.32 -7.89
CA ILE A 255 4.19 -14.71 -8.32
C ILE A 255 4.72 -15.60 -7.19
N ASN A 256 4.44 -16.90 -7.26
CA ASN A 256 4.99 -17.87 -6.35
C ASN A 256 6.53 -17.87 -6.39
N LYS A 257 7.14 -18.01 -5.21
CA LYS A 257 8.60 -18.12 -5.06
C LYS A 257 9.23 -19.35 -5.76
N LYS A 258 8.43 -20.18 -6.42
CA LYS A 258 8.88 -21.36 -7.16
C LYS A 258 8.20 -21.43 -8.53
N VAL A 259 9.02 -21.65 -9.55
CA VAL A 259 8.57 -21.90 -10.93
C VAL A 259 9.00 -23.30 -11.37
N ARG A 260 8.27 -23.86 -12.32
CA ARG A 260 8.63 -25.05 -13.08
C ARG A 260 9.16 -24.62 -14.45
N ILE A 261 10.22 -25.29 -14.88
CA ILE A 261 10.86 -25.09 -16.17
C ILE A 261 10.73 -26.39 -16.98
N ASP A 262 10.08 -26.30 -18.12
CA ASP A 262 9.82 -27.42 -19.02
C ASP A 262 10.47 -27.17 -20.39
N LEU A 263 11.04 -28.21 -20.99
CA LEU A 263 11.53 -28.19 -22.37
C LEU A 263 10.47 -28.76 -23.31
N PHE A 264 10.23 -28.07 -24.41
CA PHE A 264 9.35 -28.48 -25.50
C PHE A 264 10.11 -28.54 -26.82
N GLN A 265 9.65 -29.42 -27.71
CA GLN A 265 9.98 -29.39 -29.13
C GLN A 265 8.67 -29.40 -29.92
N GLY A 266 8.44 -28.36 -30.72
CA GLY A 266 7.13 -28.09 -31.28
C GLY A 266 6.07 -27.94 -30.18
N GLN A 267 5.04 -28.78 -30.19
CA GLN A 267 3.99 -28.82 -29.15
C GLN A 267 4.24 -29.87 -28.07
N ASN A 268 5.21 -30.77 -28.27
CA ASN A 268 5.45 -31.89 -27.37
C ASN A 268 6.38 -31.48 -26.26
N LYS A 269 5.99 -31.78 -25.01
CA LYS A 269 6.89 -31.64 -23.87
C LYS A 269 7.93 -32.77 -23.93
N ILE A 270 9.20 -32.40 -23.96
CA ILE A 270 10.32 -33.34 -23.96
C ILE A 270 10.65 -33.74 -22.52
N GLU A 271 10.89 -32.75 -21.66
CA GLU A 271 11.24 -33.01 -20.27
C GLU A 271 10.84 -31.86 -19.33
N THR A 272 10.96 -32.12 -18.03
CA THR A 272 10.95 -31.08 -17.00
C THR A 272 12.40 -30.83 -16.60
N ILE A 273 12.95 -29.70 -16.99
CA ILE A 273 14.34 -29.32 -16.65
C ILE A 273 14.45 -29.13 -15.13
N GLU A 274 13.49 -28.42 -14.54
CA GLU A 274 13.46 -28.17 -13.10
C GLU A 274 12.01 -28.04 -12.61
N LYS A 275 11.66 -28.72 -11.53
CA LYS A 275 10.30 -28.72 -10.96
C LYS A 275 10.06 -27.53 -10.03
N LYS A 276 11.09 -27.07 -9.32
CA LYS A 276 10.99 -26.05 -8.27
C LYS A 276 12.18 -25.07 -8.30
N ALA A 277 12.43 -24.51 -9.48
CA ALA A 277 13.40 -23.44 -9.67
C ALA A 277 12.99 -22.25 -8.79
N LYS A 278 13.98 -21.54 -8.24
CA LYS A 278 13.71 -20.24 -7.62
C LYS A 278 13.23 -19.30 -8.75
N TYR A 279 12.22 -18.50 -8.46
CA TYR A 279 11.64 -17.48 -9.34
C TYR A 279 12.59 -16.31 -9.70
N ASN A 280 13.86 -16.34 -9.28
CA ASN A 280 14.83 -15.24 -9.30
C ASN A 280 15.39 -14.90 -10.70
N LYS A 281 14.52 -14.87 -11.72
CA LYS A 281 14.75 -14.40 -13.10
C LYS A 281 15.78 -15.17 -13.92
N LYS A 282 16.46 -16.15 -13.32
CA LYS A 282 17.51 -16.95 -13.96
C LYS A 282 17.55 -18.37 -13.40
N PHE A 283 17.75 -19.35 -14.28
CA PHE A 283 18.12 -20.71 -13.96
C PHE A 283 19.22 -21.18 -14.93
N THR A 284 20.31 -21.71 -14.40
CA THR A 284 21.38 -22.27 -15.22
C THR A 284 21.05 -23.73 -15.50
N TRP A 285 20.85 -24.06 -16.77
CA TRP A 285 20.51 -25.37 -17.28
C TRP A 285 21.74 -26.06 -17.87
N ASP A 286 22.08 -27.23 -17.35
CA ASP A 286 23.05 -28.11 -17.97
C ASP A 286 22.36 -28.90 -19.09
N VAL A 287 22.69 -28.56 -20.34
CA VAL A 287 22.03 -29.08 -21.53
C VAL A 287 22.49 -30.52 -21.75
N PRO A 288 21.59 -31.52 -21.69
CA PRO A 288 21.98 -32.92 -21.85
C PRO A 288 22.66 -33.18 -23.20
N SER A 289 23.78 -33.93 -23.18
CA SER A 289 24.49 -34.34 -24.40
C SER A 289 23.65 -35.25 -25.32
N SER A 290 22.62 -35.88 -24.77
CA SER A 290 21.71 -36.80 -25.47
C SER A 290 20.55 -36.11 -26.20
N LEU A 291 20.37 -34.79 -26.07
CA LEU A 291 19.31 -34.09 -26.79
C LEU A 291 19.60 -34.11 -28.30
N PRO A 292 18.62 -34.49 -29.14
CA PRO A 292 18.75 -34.38 -30.58
C PRO A 292 18.93 -32.92 -31.03
N ALA A 293 19.63 -32.72 -32.14
CA ALA A 293 19.66 -31.41 -32.78
C ALA A 293 18.28 -31.06 -33.36
N GLY A 294 17.90 -29.78 -33.32
CA GLY A 294 16.62 -29.29 -33.82
C GLY A 294 16.47 -27.78 -33.66
N SER A 295 15.52 -27.18 -34.37
CA SER A 295 15.36 -25.71 -34.44
C SER A 295 14.03 -25.19 -33.88
N ASP A 296 13.21 -26.07 -33.31
CA ASP A 296 11.85 -25.77 -32.84
C ASP A 296 11.67 -25.98 -31.33
N TYR A 297 12.78 -25.92 -30.59
CA TYR A 297 12.77 -26.02 -29.14
C TYR A 297 12.19 -24.76 -28.48
N ARG A 298 11.52 -24.95 -27.34
CA ARG A 298 10.98 -23.88 -26.48
C ARG A 298 11.16 -24.21 -25.02
N ILE A 299 11.46 -23.19 -24.22
CA ILE A 299 11.45 -23.26 -22.78
C ILE A 299 10.14 -22.68 -22.29
N ARG A 300 9.41 -23.41 -21.44
CA ARG A 300 8.30 -22.87 -20.67
C ARG A 300 8.73 -22.61 -19.24
N VAL A 301 8.49 -21.41 -18.75
CA VAL A 301 8.57 -21.08 -17.32
C VAL A 301 7.15 -20.88 -16.81
N LEU A 302 6.75 -21.64 -15.79
CA LEU A 302 5.40 -21.62 -15.23
C LEU A 302 5.46 -21.51 -13.71
N ASP A 303 4.69 -20.59 -13.14
CA ASP A 303 4.41 -20.51 -11.72
C ASP A 303 3.75 -21.81 -11.20
N ASN A 304 4.22 -22.29 -10.05
CA ASN A 304 3.77 -23.57 -9.50
C ASN A 304 2.39 -23.54 -8.80
N LYS A 305 1.82 -22.37 -8.52
CA LYS A 305 0.54 -22.25 -7.80
C LYS A 305 -0.57 -21.65 -8.66
N ASN A 306 -0.29 -20.60 -9.41
CA ASN A 306 -1.32 -19.79 -10.06
C ASN A 306 -1.42 -20.04 -11.58
N GLY A 307 -0.57 -20.89 -12.15
CA GLY A 307 -0.63 -21.27 -13.56
C GLY A 307 -0.20 -20.17 -14.54
N ILE A 308 0.33 -19.05 -14.04
CA ILE A 308 0.89 -17.98 -14.86
C ILE A 308 2.23 -18.44 -15.42
N GLY A 309 2.47 -18.21 -16.69
CA GLY A 309 3.72 -18.62 -17.33
C GLY A 309 3.80 -18.20 -18.78
N ASP A 310 4.97 -18.44 -19.33
CA ASP A 310 5.27 -18.09 -20.71
C ASP A 310 6.18 -19.13 -21.35
N LYS A 311 6.15 -19.17 -22.69
CA LYS A 311 7.05 -19.96 -23.51
C LYS A 311 7.97 -19.01 -24.27
N SER A 312 9.26 -19.33 -24.31
CA SER A 312 10.20 -18.64 -25.19
C SER A 312 9.76 -18.71 -26.65
N ASP A 313 10.35 -17.83 -27.45
CA ASP A 313 10.46 -18.04 -28.89
C ASP A 313 11.12 -19.40 -29.22
N ALA A 314 10.98 -19.83 -30.47
CA ALA A 314 11.71 -20.99 -30.99
C ALA A 314 13.21 -20.75 -30.92
N PHE A 315 14.00 -21.73 -30.52
CA PHE A 315 15.46 -21.68 -30.60
C PHE A 315 16.03 -23.00 -31.11
N SER A 316 17.31 -23.00 -31.49
CA SER A 316 17.99 -24.23 -31.91
C SER A 316 18.85 -24.85 -30.82
N ILE A 317 18.88 -26.18 -30.82
CA ILE A 317 19.86 -27.00 -30.12
C ILE A 317 20.70 -27.72 -31.17
N GLU A 318 22.02 -27.64 -31.04
CA GLU A 318 23.02 -28.25 -31.92
C GLU A 318 23.94 -29.16 -31.11
N THR A 319 24.47 -30.21 -31.74
CA THR A 319 25.43 -31.10 -31.07
C THR A 319 26.79 -30.43 -30.99
N ASN A 320 27.41 -30.47 -29.81
CA ASN A 320 28.79 -30.06 -29.61
C ASN A 320 29.80 -31.07 -30.17
#